data_AF-A0A526ZTG1-F1
#
_entry.id   AF-A0A526ZTG1-F1
#
_cell.length_a   1.000
_cell.length_b   1.000
_cell.length_c   1.000
_cell.angle_alpha   90.00
_cell.angle_beta   90.00
_cell.angle_gamma   90.00
#
_symmetry.space_group_name_H-M   'P 1'
#
loop_
_entity.id
_entity.type
_entity.pdbx_description
1 polymer ?
#
loop_
_entity_poly.entity_id
_entity_poly.type
_entity_poly.pdbx_seq_one_letter_code
_entity_poly.pdbx_strand_id
1 'polypeptide(L)'
;MAGNDTTVVEISEGDFLSSMQLAEAMGDMHSLAGMFGGYRRLSRSSNPAVQTELARLRAVLEAGQKIEEQYGVGSLLKLSHPVTIKFAALRAIDPGALANAERYLQACLKGRDQNLLGV
;
A
#
# COMPACT_ATOMS: atom_id res chain seq x y z
N MET A 1 -7.87 1.72 43.45
CA MET A 1 -8.29 1.15 42.15
C MET A 1 -7.96 2.20 41.10
N ALA A 2 -6.89 1.98 40.33
CA ALA A 2 -6.51 2.89 39.25
C ALA A 2 -7.43 2.64 38.06
N GLY A 3 -8.19 3.66 37.66
CA GLY A 3 -8.97 3.63 36.43
C GLY A 3 -8.01 3.53 35.26
N ASN A 4 -8.11 2.46 34.48
CA ASN A 4 -7.51 2.39 33.15
C ASN A 4 -8.27 3.37 32.25
N ASP A 5 -7.87 4.65 32.27
CA ASP A 5 -8.12 5.58 31.18
C ASP A 5 -7.35 5.05 29.97
N THR A 6 -7.98 4.10 29.28
CA THR A 6 -7.58 3.72 27.93
C THR A 6 -7.96 4.91 27.07
N THR A 7 -7.05 5.87 26.93
CA THR A 7 -7.16 6.94 25.94
C THR A 7 -7.23 6.28 24.58
N VAL A 8 -8.46 6.09 24.08
CA VAL A 8 -8.69 5.74 22.69
C VAL A 8 -8.17 6.94 21.90
N VAL A 9 -6.97 6.80 21.35
CA VAL A 9 -6.40 7.80 20.44
C VAL A 9 -7.32 7.81 19.22
N GLU A 10 -8.22 8.80 19.15
CA GLU A 10 -9.02 9.02 17.96
C GLU A 10 -8.07 9.45 16.84
N ILE A 11 -7.76 8.52 15.93
CA ILE A 11 -7.00 8.80 14.72
C ILE A 11 -7.85 9.76 13.87
N SER A 12 -7.28 10.93 13.57
CA SER A 12 -7.95 11.91 12.72
C SER A 12 -8.12 11.37 11.29
N GLU A 13 -9.11 11.88 10.55
CA GLU A 13 -9.30 11.50 9.15
C GLU A 13 -8.05 11.77 8.30
N GLY A 14 -7.32 12.85 8.61
CA GLY A 14 -6.09 13.22 7.92
C GLY A 14 -4.92 12.26 8.20
N ASP A 15 -4.76 11.82 9.45
CA ASP A 15 -3.71 10.87 9.82
C ASP A 15 -3.96 9.49 9.19
N PHE A 16 -5.23 9.10 9.13
CA PHE A 16 -5.60 7.85 8.47
C PHE A 16 -5.38 7.94 6.95
N LEU A 17 -5.78 9.04 6.30
CA LEU A 17 -5.55 9.24 4.88
C LEU A 17 -4.05 9.23 4.55
N SER A 18 -3.24 9.86 5.40
CA SER A 18 -1.77 9.85 5.29
C SER A 18 -1.19 8.44 5.41
N SER A 19 -1.78 7.60 6.27
CA SER A 19 -1.40 6.19 6.40
C SER A 19 -1.73 5.37 5.14
N MET A 20 -2.87 5.64 4.50
CA MET A 20 -3.22 5.01 3.22
C MET A 20 -2.27 5.44 2.10
N GLN A 21 -1.91 6.72 2.05
CA GLN A 21 -0.93 7.25 1.10
C GLN A 21 0.46 6.65 1.32
N LEU A 22 0.85 6.38 2.57
CA LEU A 22 2.10 5.69 2.87
C LEU A 22 2.07 4.23 2.37
N ALA A 23 0.96 3.51 2.58
CA ALA A 23 0.81 2.14 2.07
C ALA A 23 0.93 2.10 0.54
N GLU A 24 0.29 3.04 -0.17
CA GLU A 24 0.51 3.22 -1.60
C GLU A 24 1.96 3.57 -1.96
N ALA A 25 2.58 4.51 -1.24
CA ALA A 25 3.95 4.94 -1.51
C ALA A 25 4.93 3.77 -1.39
N MET A 26 4.70 2.87 -0.45
CA MET A 26 5.43 1.61 -0.27
C MET A 26 5.06 0.54 -1.29
N GLY A 27 3.92 0.67 -1.97
CA GLY A 27 3.36 -0.38 -2.83
C GLY A 27 2.77 -1.55 -2.05
N ASP A 28 2.42 -1.34 -0.78
CA ASP A 28 1.82 -2.35 0.10
C ASP A 28 0.29 -2.37 -0.07
N MET A 29 -0.16 -3.11 -1.08
CA MET A 29 -1.59 -3.23 -1.40
C MET A 29 -2.36 -4.00 -0.34
N HIS A 30 -1.71 -4.92 0.37
CA HIS A 30 -2.34 -5.67 1.45
C HIS A 30 -2.73 -4.76 2.61
N SER A 31 -1.80 -3.92 3.07
CA SER A 31 -2.09 -2.91 4.10
C SER A 31 -3.13 -1.90 3.62
N LEU A 32 -3.05 -1.45 2.36
CA LEU A 32 -4.03 -0.52 1.79
C LEU A 32 -5.45 -1.13 1.78
N ALA A 33 -5.59 -2.40 1.39
CA ALA A 33 -6.86 -3.13 1.44
C ALA A 33 -7.40 -3.25 2.88
N GLY A 34 -6.53 -3.59 3.83
CA GLY A 34 -6.87 -3.64 5.25
C GLY A 34 -7.39 -2.29 5.78
N MET A 35 -6.79 -1.19 5.35
CA MET A 35 -7.21 0.17 5.73
C MET A 35 -8.61 0.52 5.18
N PHE A 36 -8.92 0.14 3.94
CA PHE A 36 -10.29 0.30 3.41
C PHE A 36 -11.33 -0.49 4.21
N GLY A 37 -10.98 -1.64 4.76
CA GLY A 37 -11.85 -2.42 5.65
C GLY A 37 -11.99 -1.84 7.07
N GLY A 38 -10.92 -1.21 7.57
CA GLY A 38 -10.81 -0.77 8.97
C GLY A 38 -11.48 0.56 9.31
N TYR A 39 -11.58 1.52 8.37
CA TYR A 39 -12.02 2.89 8.71
C TYR A 39 -13.25 3.34 7.93
N ARG A 40 -14.41 2.83 8.34
CA ARG A 40 -15.73 3.21 7.78
C ARG A 40 -16.04 4.70 7.87
N ARG A 41 -15.44 5.45 8.82
CA ARG A 41 -15.67 6.89 9.00
C ARG A 41 -15.24 7.73 7.79
N LEU A 42 -14.12 7.37 7.13
CA LEU A 42 -13.63 8.08 5.94
C LEU A 42 -14.59 8.03 4.76
N SER A 43 -15.30 6.91 4.59
CA SER A 43 -16.33 6.77 3.54
C SER A 43 -17.51 7.73 3.69
N ARG A 44 -17.62 8.39 4.86
CA ARG A 44 -18.69 9.36 5.19
C ARG A 44 -18.15 10.78 5.42
N SER A 45 -16.85 11.02 5.19
CA SER A 45 -16.26 12.36 5.35
C SER A 45 -16.99 13.35 4.43
N SER A 46 -17.41 14.48 4.97
CA SER A 46 -18.05 15.57 4.22
C SER A 46 -17.05 16.43 3.44
N ASN A 47 -15.74 16.18 3.60
CA ASN A 47 -14.70 16.91 2.91
C ASN A 47 -14.51 16.36 1.47
N PRO A 48 -14.78 17.16 0.41
CA PRO A 48 -14.64 16.72 -0.97
C PRO A 48 -13.22 16.29 -1.35
N ALA A 49 -12.20 16.91 -0.76
CA ALA A 49 -10.81 16.55 -1.03
C ALA A 49 -10.49 15.14 -0.50
N VAL A 50 -11.02 14.80 0.68
CA VAL A 50 -10.87 13.46 1.28
C VAL A 50 -11.57 12.40 0.43
N GLN A 51 -12.81 12.67 -0.04
CA GLN A 51 -13.53 11.74 -0.92
C GLN A 51 -12.82 11.54 -2.26
N THR A 52 -12.25 12.60 -2.82
CA THR A 52 -11.49 12.53 -4.08
C THR A 52 -10.25 11.64 -3.93
N GLU A 53 -9.49 11.84 -2.85
CA GLU A 53 -8.29 11.05 -2.59
C GLU A 53 -8.62 9.60 -2.25
N LEU A 54 -9.70 9.33 -1.50
CA LEU A 54 -10.20 7.98 -1.25
C LEU A 54 -10.58 7.25 -2.55
N ALA A 55 -11.24 7.95 -3.49
CA ALA A 55 -11.58 7.38 -4.79
C ALA A 55 -10.32 7.04 -5.60
N ARG A 56 -9.31 7.92 -5.59
CA ARG A 56 -8.01 7.67 -6.24
C ARG A 56 -7.30 6.46 -5.63
N LEU A 57 -7.21 6.39 -4.31
CA LEU A 57 -6.60 5.28 -3.59
C LEU A 57 -7.33 3.95 -3.85
N ARG A 58 -8.65 3.98 -4.05
CA ARG A 58 -9.43 2.78 -4.40
C ARG A 58 -9.10 2.30 -5.81
N ALA A 59 -9.00 3.21 -6.78
CA ALA A 59 -8.56 2.87 -8.13
C ALA A 59 -7.13 2.29 -8.13
N VAL A 60 -6.24 2.83 -7.29
CA VAL A 60 -4.88 2.29 -7.13
C VAL A 60 -4.91 0.89 -6.54
N LEU A 61 -5.72 0.64 -5.51
CA LEU A 61 -5.88 -0.69 -4.93
C LEU A 61 -6.41 -1.69 -5.96
N GLU A 62 -7.46 -1.35 -6.71
CA GLU A 62 -8.05 -2.22 -7.72
C GLU A 62 -7.06 -2.55 -8.85
N ALA A 63 -6.28 -1.56 -9.31
CA ALA A 63 -5.21 -1.78 -10.27
C ALA A 63 -4.11 -2.67 -9.68
N GLY A 64 -3.77 -2.44 -8.42
CA GLY A 64 -2.73 -3.20 -7.73
C GLY A 64 -3.10 -4.66 -7.49
N GLN A 65 -4.35 -4.94 -7.13
CA GLN A 65 -4.86 -6.30 -6.94
C GLN A 65 -4.75 -7.13 -8.22
N LYS A 66 -5.06 -6.54 -9.39
CA LYS A 66 -4.89 -7.24 -10.69
C LYS A 66 -3.44 -7.63 -10.96
N ILE A 67 -2.48 -6.79 -10.54
CA ILE A 67 -1.05 -7.09 -10.67
C ILE A 67 -0.67 -8.21 -9.70
N GLU A 68 -1.13 -8.16 -8.46
CA GLU A 68 -0.85 -9.19 -7.45
C GLU A 68 -1.50 -10.54 -7.78
N GLU A 69 -2.65 -10.56 -8.46
CA GLU A 69 -3.25 -11.79 -9.00
C GLU A 69 -2.32 -12.46 -10.02
N GLN A 70 -1.58 -11.68 -10.82
CA GLN A 70 -0.69 -12.19 -11.86
C GLN A 70 0.71 -12.53 -11.33
N TYR A 71 1.26 -11.69 -10.45
CA TYR A 71 2.67 -11.77 -10.02
C TYR A 71 2.84 -12.19 -8.55
N GLY A 72 1.75 -12.38 -7.82
CA GLY A 72 1.73 -12.75 -6.42
C GLY A 72 1.58 -11.56 -5.47
N VAL A 73 1.12 -11.85 -4.25
CA VAL A 73 0.99 -10.86 -3.18
C VAL A 73 2.35 -10.21 -2.89
N GLY A 74 2.36 -8.89 -2.72
CA GLY A 74 3.56 -8.10 -2.45
C GLY A 74 4.34 -7.72 -3.71
N SER A 75 3.90 -8.11 -4.91
CA SER A 75 4.60 -7.77 -6.16
C SER A 75 4.81 -6.28 -6.39
N LEU A 76 3.98 -5.43 -5.79
CA LEU A 76 4.10 -3.98 -5.91
C LEU A 76 4.99 -3.32 -4.86
N LEU A 77 5.49 -4.08 -3.89
CA LEU A 77 6.37 -3.54 -2.85
C LEU A 77 7.58 -2.86 -3.49
N LYS A 78 7.75 -1.58 -3.16
CA LYS A 78 8.90 -0.80 -3.61
C LYS A 78 10.10 -1.14 -2.76
N LEU A 79 10.95 -2.03 -3.26
CA LEU A 79 12.16 -2.50 -2.58
C LEU A 79 13.16 -1.38 -2.26
N SER A 80 13.11 -0.28 -3.01
CA SER A 80 13.95 0.91 -2.77
C SER A 80 13.37 1.88 -1.73
N HIS A 81 12.13 1.67 -1.26
CA HIS A 81 11.51 2.58 -0.31
C HIS A 81 12.11 2.40 1.09
N PRO A 82 12.49 3.48 1.81
CA PRO A 82 13.18 3.37 3.10
C PRO A 82 12.43 2.55 4.16
N VAL A 83 11.10 2.66 4.18
CA VAL A 83 10.26 1.90 5.11
C VAL A 83 10.24 0.41 4.76
N THR A 84 10.20 0.07 3.47
CA THR A 84 10.27 -1.32 3.00
C THR A 84 11.61 -1.94 3.37
N ILE A 85 12.72 -1.22 3.16
CA ILE A 85 14.07 -1.65 3.56
C ILE A 85 14.13 -1.91 5.07
N LYS A 86 13.61 -0.96 5.86
CA LYS A 86 13.57 -1.09 7.33
C LYS A 86 12.76 -2.30 7.78
N PHE A 87 11.57 -2.53 7.23
CA PHE A 87 10.73 -3.66 7.61
C PHE A 87 11.23 -5.00 7.09
N ALA A 88 11.87 -5.03 5.92
CA ALA A 88 12.58 -6.21 5.42
C ALA A 88 13.73 -6.60 6.36
N ALA A 89 14.54 -5.63 6.81
CA ALA A 89 15.62 -5.87 7.77
C ALA A 89 15.12 -6.40 9.12
N LEU A 90 13.94 -5.97 9.55
CA LEU A 90 13.26 -6.46 10.76
C LEU A 90 12.52 -7.80 10.55
N ARG A 91 12.57 -8.40 9.36
CA ARG A 91 11.79 -9.60 8.98
C ARG A 91 10.28 -9.45 9.20
N ALA A 92 9.79 -8.22 9.11
CA ALA A 92 8.37 -7.90 9.23
C ALA A 92 7.62 -8.02 7.88
N ILE A 93 8.35 -8.23 6.78
CA ILE A 93 7.79 -8.52 5.46
C ILE A 93 8.04 -10.00 5.15
N ASP A 94 7.02 -10.69 4.66
CA ASP A 94 7.14 -12.07 4.19
C ASP A 94 8.23 -12.18 3.10
N PRO A 95 9.20 -13.10 3.23
CA PRO A 95 10.20 -13.34 2.17
C PRO A 95 9.58 -13.65 0.81
N GLY A 96 8.41 -14.31 0.76
CA GLY A 96 7.68 -14.56 -0.48
C GLY A 96 7.23 -13.27 -1.18
N ALA A 97 6.74 -12.29 -0.42
CA ALA A 97 6.37 -10.98 -0.92
C ALA A 97 7.58 -10.21 -1.51
N LEU A 98 8.76 -10.30 -0.87
CA LEU A 98 9.99 -9.69 -1.41
C LEU A 98 10.41 -10.34 -2.73
N ALA A 99 10.38 -11.67 -2.83
CA ALA A 99 10.70 -12.39 -4.07
C ALA A 99 9.71 -12.06 -5.20
N ASN A 100 8.42 -11.94 -4.88
CA ASN A 100 7.39 -11.53 -5.84
C ASN A 100 7.63 -10.10 -6.36
N ALA A 101 8.06 -9.19 -5.50
CA ALA A 101 8.42 -7.81 -5.87
C ALA A 101 9.65 -7.75 -6.78
N GLU A 102 10.70 -8.53 -6.47
CA GLU A 102 11.88 -8.63 -7.32
C GLU A 102 11.54 -9.18 -8.71
N ARG A 103 10.72 -10.23 -8.76
CA ARG A 103 10.26 -10.83 -10.01
C ARG A 103 9.44 -9.83 -10.85
N TYR A 104 8.54 -9.09 -10.22
CA TYR A 104 7.74 -8.08 -10.91
C TYR A 104 8.61 -6.93 -11.42
N LEU A 105 9.56 -6.44 -10.62
CA LEU A 105 10.53 -5.42 -11.04
C LEU A 105 11.32 -5.87 -12.27
N GLN A 106 11.82 -7.11 -12.26
CA GLN A 106 12.53 -7.68 -13.41
C GLN A 106 11.63 -7.78 -14.65
N ALA A 107 10.37 -8.17 -14.49
CA ALA A 107 9.40 -8.21 -15.60
C ALA A 107 9.15 -6.81 -16.18
N CYS A 108 9.01 -5.79 -15.34
CA CYS A 108 8.88 -4.40 -15.78
C CYS A 108 10.12 -3.89 -16.51
N LEU A 109 11.32 -4.22 -16.03
CA LEU A 109 12.58 -3.87 -16.69
C LEU A 109 12.70 -4.54 -18.06
N LYS A 110 12.44 -5.85 -18.14
CA LYS A 110 12.42 -6.59 -19.42
C LYS A 110 11.38 -6.04 -20.39
N GLY A 111 10.19 -5.68 -19.91
CA GLY A 111 9.14 -5.06 -20.74
C GLY A 111 9.51 -3.65 -21.23
N ARG A 112 10.27 -2.88 -20.44
CA ARG A 112 10.85 -1.60 -20.88
C ARG A 112 11.93 -1.79 -21.93
N ASP A 113 12.80 -2.78 -21.76
CA ASP A 113 13.86 -3.09 -22.74
C ASP A 113 13.29 -3.58 -24.08
N GLN A 114 12.18 -4.34 -24.07
CA GLN A 114 11.49 -4.75 -25.30
C GLN A 114 10.84 -3.58 -26.06
N ASN A 115 10.37 -2.56 -25.35
CA ASN A 115 9.87 -1.33 -25.98
C ASN A 115 11.01 -0.41 -26.48
N LEU A 116 12.24 -0.59 -26.00
CA LEU A 116 13.42 0.17 -26.45
C LEU A 116 14.18 -0.51 -27.60
N LEU A 117 13.97 -1.81 -27.82
CA LEU A 117 14.59 -2.59 -28.92
C LEU A 117 13.64 -2.83 -30.10
N GLY A 118 12.47 -2.21 -30.11
CA GLY A 118 11.53 -2.19 -31.23
C GLY A 118 11.80 -1.02 -32.19
N VAL A 119 12.99 -0.97 -32.78
CA VAL A 119 13.31 -0.19 -34.00
C VAL A 119 14.22 -1.02 -34.89
#